data_AF-A0A5N6MI83-F1
#
_entry.id   AF-A0A5N6MI83-F1
#
_cell.length_a   1.000
_cell.length_b   1.000
_cell.length_c   1.000
_cell.angle_alpha   90.00
_cell.angle_beta   90.00
_cell.angle_gamma   90.00
#
_symmetry.space_group_name_H-M   'P 1'
#
loop_
_entity.id
_entity.type
_entity.pdbx_description
1 polymer ?
#
loop_
_entity_poly.entity_id
_entity_poly.type
_entity_poly.pdbx_seq_one_letter_code
_entity_poly.pdbx_strand_id
1 'polypeptide(L)'
;MVCSEKLIRLPLPSGEMMQIYGEKPCRGLKIVSCIKARKYLKKKYLAFLAHVVEKKPEKKAIGDVPVIRDYPDVFPEDLPGLPPIRQVEFRIDLVPGANPVAKSPYR
;
A
#
# COMPACT_ATOMS: atom_id res chain seq x y z
N MET A 1 -6.45 -6.93 -8.52
CA MET A 1 -5.35 -7.33 -9.43
C MET A 1 -5.90 -7.47 -10.84
N VAL A 2 -5.50 -6.61 -11.77
CA VAL A 2 -5.91 -6.68 -13.19
C VAL A 2 -4.77 -7.35 -13.98
N CYS A 3 -4.61 -8.66 -13.81
CA CYS A 3 -3.55 -9.44 -14.49
C CYS A 3 -3.97 -9.96 -15.86
N SER A 4 -5.24 -9.83 -16.26
CA SER A 4 -5.81 -10.41 -17.49
C SER A 4 -5.18 -9.92 -18.80
N GLU A 5 -4.52 -8.77 -18.79
CA GLU A 5 -3.85 -8.21 -19.97
C GLU A 5 -2.33 -8.45 -19.95
N LYS A 6 -1.83 -9.12 -18.91
CA LYS A 6 -0.41 -9.43 -18.80
C LYS A 6 -0.07 -10.66 -19.65
N LEU A 7 1.07 -10.59 -20.31
CA LEU A 7 1.65 -11.66 -21.12
C LEU A 7 3.01 -12.04 -20.53
N ILE A 8 3.21 -13.32 -20.26
CA ILE A 8 4.50 -13.89 -19.89
C ILE A 8 5.03 -14.66 -21.11
N ARG A 9 6.29 -14.42 -21.46
CA ARG A 9 7.00 -15.10 -22.55
C ARG A 9 8.09 -15.98 -21.96
N LEU A 10 8.04 -17.29 -22.21
CA LEU A 10 9.01 -18.25 -21.71
C LEU A 10 9.72 -18.94 -22.89
N PRO A 11 11.05 -18.95 -22.95
CA PRO A 11 11.78 -19.74 -23.93
C PRO A 11 11.69 -21.23 -23.59
N LEU A 12 11.39 -22.06 -24.58
CA LEU A 12 11.38 -23.51 -24.45
C LEU A 12 12.75 -24.10 -24.82
N PRO A 13 13.13 -25.28 -24.29
CA PRO A 13 14.34 -25.99 -24.70
C PRO A 13 14.39 -26.31 -26.21
N SER A 14 13.25 -26.34 -26.89
CA SER A 14 13.15 -26.50 -28.34
C SER A 14 13.56 -25.26 -29.16
N GLY A 15 13.80 -24.12 -28.50
CA GLY A 15 14.02 -22.82 -29.15
C GLY A 15 12.72 -22.06 -29.48
N GLU A 16 11.57 -22.68 -29.27
CA GLU A 16 10.26 -22.03 -29.43
C GLU A 16 9.92 -21.13 -28.24
N MET A 17 9.10 -20.10 -28.48
CA MET A 17 8.64 -19.16 -27.44
C MET A 17 7.22 -19.48 -27.00
N MET A 18 7.04 -19.86 -25.74
CA MET A 18 5.73 -20.06 -25.13
C MET A 18 5.17 -18.72 -24.63
N GLN A 19 3.89 -18.47 -24.92
CA GLN A 19 3.16 -17.29 -24.49
C GLN A 19 2.04 -17.65 -23.52
N ILE A 20 2.07 -17.08 -22.32
CA ILE A 20 1.07 -17.29 -21.27
C ILE A 20 0.34 -15.97 -21.03
N TYR A 21 -0.96 -15.97 -21.29
CA TYR A 21 -1.82 -14.81 -21.08
C TYR A 21 -2.47 -14.88 -19.69
N GLY A 22 -2.60 -13.74 -19.04
CA GLY A 22 -3.35 -13.64 -17.79
C GLY A 22 -4.81 -14.02 -18.02
N GLU A 23 -5.31 -14.96 -17.22
CA GLU A 23 -6.67 -15.43 -17.34
C GLU A 23 -7.63 -14.45 -16.63
N LYS A 24 -8.76 -14.11 -17.27
CA LYS A 24 -9.86 -13.42 -16.58
C LYS A 24 -10.51 -14.40 -15.61
N PRO A 25 -10.93 -13.97 -14.40
CA PRO A 25 -11.64 -14.83 -13.45
C PRO A 25 -13.07 -15.12 -13.94
N CYS A 26 -13.19 -15.89 -15.01
CA CYS A 26 -14.45 -16.27 -15.62
C CYS A 26 -14.48 -17.79 -15.80
N ARG A 27 -14.74 -18.47 -14.68
CA ARG A 27 -14.97 -19.91 -14.51
C ARG A 27 -13.78 -20.86 -14.69
N GLY A 28 -13.49 -21.60 -13.62
CA GLY A 28 -12.83 -22.91 -13.64
C GLY A 28 -11.31 -22.87 -13.82
N LEU A 29 -10.58 -22.40 -12.79
CA LEU A 29 -9.14 -22.66 -12.72
C LEU A 29 -8.88 -24.17 -12.83
N LYS A 30 -8.10 -24.59 -13.82
CA LYS A 30 -7.74 -26.00 -14.02
C LYS A 30 -6.64 -26.38 -13.02
N ILE A 31 -7.04 -26.60 -11.78
CA ILE A 31 -6.15 -27.07 -10.71
C ILE A 31 -5.95 -28.58 -10.85
N VAL A 32 -4.71 -29.04 -10.67
CA VAL A 32 -4.37 -30.47 -10.63
C VAL A 32 -3.86 -30.84 -9.24
N SER A 33 -4.15 -32.06 -8.79
CA SER A 33 -3.63 -32.57 -7.52
C SER A 33 -2.13 -32.86 -7.61
N CYS A 34 -1.45 -32.89 -6.46
CA CYS A 34 -0.03 -33.23 -6.36
C CYS A 34 0.30 -34.61 -6.94
N ILE A 35 -0.63 -35.58 -6.82
CA ILE A 35 -0.47 -36.93 -7.39
C ILE A 35 -0.43 -36.87 -8.92
N LYS A 36 -1.33 -36.09 -9.53
CA LYS A 36 -1.41 -35.92 -10.98
C LYS A 36 -0.20 -35.13 -11.51
N ALA A 37 0.20 -34.07 -10.80
CA ALA A 37 1.40 -33.31 -11.10
C ALA A 37 2.65 -34.20 -11.10
N ARG A 38 2.83 -35.04 -10.05
CA ARG A 38 3.94 -35.99 -9.97
C ARG A 38 3.93 -37.01 -11.12
N LYS A 39 2.74 -37.48 -11.55
CA LYS A 39 2.60 -38.37 -12.72
C LYS A 39 3.06 -37.69 -14.01
N TYR A 40 2.73 -36.41 -14.20
CA TYR A 40 3.18 -35.65 -15.37
C TYR A 40 4.70 -35.44 -15.37
N LEU A 41 5.29 -35.11 -14.22
CA LEU A 41 6.74 -34.98 -14.09
C LEU A 41 7.47 -36.29 -14.43
N LYS A 42 6.96 -37.44 -13.96
CA LYS A 42 7.51 -38.76 -14.32
C LYS A 42 7.43 -39.06 -15.82
N LYS A 43 6.44 -38.49 -16.52
CA LYS A 43 6.28 -38.60 -17.98
C LYS A 43 7.11 -37.58 -18.77
N LYS A 44 8.03 -36.86 -18.11
CA LYS A 44 8.88 -35.81 -18.70
C LYS A 44 8.12 -34.65 -19.34
N TYR A 45 6.93 -34.33 -18.82
CA TYR A 45 6.28 -33.06 -19.17
C TYR A 45 7.11 -31.89 -18.68
N LEU A 46 7.17 -30.82 -19.48
CA LEU A 46 7.80 -29.57 -19.09
C LEU A 46 6.95 -28.88 -18.01
N ALA A 47 7.59 -28.43 -16.94
CA ALA A 47 6.96 -27.74 -15.84
C ALA A 47 7.74 -26.48 -15.47
N PHE A 48 7.02 -25.44 -15.08
CA PHE A 48 7.58 -24.16 -14.67
C PHE A 48 7.12 -23.83 -13.24
N LEU A 49 8.04 -23.30 -12.44
CA LEU A 49 7.73 -22.77 -11.13
C LEU A 49 7.64 -21.24 -11.23
N ALA A 50 6.50 -20.69 -10.82
CA ALA A 50 6.31 -19.25 -10.72
C ALA A 50 6.22 -18.85 -9.26
N HIS A 51 6.92 -17.77 -8.90
CA HIS A 51 6.85 -17.15 -7.58
C HIS A 51 6.21 -15.77 -7.72
N VAL A 52 5.09 -15.55 -7.04
CA VAL A 52 4.37 -14.27 -7.06
C VAL A 52 4.79 -13.48 -5.83
N VAL A 53 5.46 -12.35 -6.06
CA VAL A 53 5.84 -11.41 -4.99
C VAL A 53 4.96 -10.18 -5.10
N GLU A 54 4.15 -9.94 -4.08
CA GLU A 54 3.48 -8.66 -3.94
C GLU A 54 4.52 -7.63 -3.49
N LYS A 55 4.87 -6.70 -4.39
CA LYS A 55 5.62 -5.52 -3.99
C LYS A 55 4.68 -4.68 -3.14
N LYS A 56 5.00 -4.56 -1.85
CA LYS A 56 4.40 -3.50 -1.02
C LYS A 56 4.67 -2.18 -1.76
N PRO A 57 3.65 -1.33 -1.98
CA PRO A 57 3.94 0.00 -2.47
C PRO A 57 4.98 0.61 -1.53
N GLU A 58 5.98 1.28 -2.09
CA GLU A 58 6.81 2.17 -1.27
C GLU A 58 5.86 3.03 -0.46
N LYS A 59 6.06 3.08 0.86
CA LYS A 59 5.24 3.94 1.71
C LYS A 59 5.43 5.34 1.13
N LYS A 60 4.37 5.91 0.56
CA LYS A 60 4.41 7.28 0.07
C LYS A 60 4.88 8.13 1.24
N ALA A 61 6.00 8.80 1.05
CA ALA A 61 6.47 9.75 2.03
C ALA A 61 5.43 10.86 2.13
N ILE A 62 5.32 11.50 3.28
CA ILE A 62 4.46 12.68 3.45
C ILE A 62 4.78 13.75 2.38
N GLY A 63 6.05 13.87 1.96
CA GLY A 63 6.50 14.73 0.88
C GLY A 63 6.06 14.35 -0.55
N ASP A 64 5.46 13.17 -0.76
CA ASP A 64 4.90 12.79 -2.06
C ASP A 64 3.51 13.40 -2.31
N VAL A 65 2.92 14.01 -1.27
CA VAL A 65 1.69 14.79 -1.40
C VAL A 65 2.04 16.16 -1.98
N PRO A 66 1.52 16.56 -3.15
CA PRO A 66 1.93 17.79 -3.83
C PRO A 66 1.86 19.03 -2.93
N VAL A 67 0.78 19.16 -2.16
CA VAL A 67 0.58 20.28 -1.23
C VAL A 67 1.63 20.30 -0.12
N ILE A 68 2.05 19.14 0.39
CA ILE A 68 3.00 19.09 1.51
C ILE A 68 4.42 19.37 1.01
N ARG A 69 4.75 18.93 -0.20
CA ARG A 69 6.04 19.21 -0.84
C ARG A 69 6.32 20.71 -1.00
N ASP A 70 5.26 21.49 -1.22
CA ASP A 70 5.38 22.94 -1.41
C ASP A 70 5.52 23.71 -0.07
N TYR A 71 5.24 23.07 1.07
CA TYR A 71 5.33 23.65 2.42
C TYR A 71 6.02 22.71 3.43
N PRO A 72 7.30 22.36 3.22
CA PRO A 72 8.01 21.40 4.07
C PRO A 72 8.23 21.90 5.51
N ASP A 73 8.23 23.22 5.71
CA ASP A 73 8.40 23.92 6.98
C ASP A 73 7.14 23.94 7.86
N VAL A 74 5.96 23.74 7.27
CA VAL A 74 4.67 23.69 7.99
C VAL A 74 4.41 22.32 8.62
N PHE A 75 5.06 21.26 8.12
CA PHE A 75 4.90 19.89 8.60
C PHE A 75 6.24 19.31 9.11
N PRO A 76 6.89 19.94 10.11
CA PRO A 76 8.10 19.38 10.70
C PRO A 76 7.78 18.11 11.49
N GLU A 77 8.75 17.21 11.60
CA GLU A 77 8.61 15.97 12.39
C GLU A 77 8.37 16.28 13.88
N ASP A 78 8.96 17.36 14.38
CA ASP A 78 8.79 17.88 15.73
C ASP A 78 8.26 19.33 15.72
N LEU A 79 7.41 19.68 16.69
CA LEU A 79 6.85 21.03 16.80
C LEU A 79 7.93 22.05 17.20
N PRO A 80 8.01 23.24 16.57
CA PRO A 80 9.07 24.22 16.79
C PRO A 80 8.97 24.98 18.14
N GLY A 81 8.14 24.52 19.07
CA GLY A 81 7.90 25.15 20.36
C GLY A 81 6.69 26.09 20.36
N LEU A 82 6.69 27.06 21.28
CA LEU A 82 5.58 28.01 21.40
C LEU A 82 5.52 28.94 20.19
N PRO A 83 4.31 29.24 19.68
CA PRO A 83 4.17 30.22 18.62
C PRO A 83 4.67 31.60 19.08
N PRO A 84 5.16 32.44 18.16
CA PRO A 84 5.54 33.80 18.49
C PRO A 84 4.37 34.60 19.07
N ILE A 85 4.68 35.65 19.82
CA ILE A 85 3.69 36.56 20.40
C ILE A 85 2.81 37.09 19.27
N ARG A 86 1.50 36.82 19.37
CA ARG A 86 0.52 37.24 18.36
C ARG A 86 0.29 38.74 18.51
N GLN A 87 0.18 39.45 17.39
CA GLN A 87 -0.14 40.89 17.38
C GLN A 87 -1.58 41.20 17.84
N VAL A 88 -2.44 40.18 17.89
CA VAL A 88 -3.84 40.32 18.27
C VAL A 88 -4.07 39.57 19.58
N GLU A 89 -4.69 40.24 20.55
CA GLU A 89 -5.16 39.63 21.78
C GLU A 89 -6.41 38.80 21.53
N PHE A 90 -6.39 37.54 21.98
CA PHE A 90 -7.57 36.69 21.99
C PHE A 90 -8.35 36.96 23.26
N ARG A 91 -9.62 37.37 23.12
CA ARG A 91 -10.55 37.51 24.25
C ARG A 91 -11.37 36.24 24.39
N ILE A 92 -11.60 35.83 25.64
CA ILE A 92 -12.52 34.74 25.97
C ILE A 92 -13.78 35.40 26.52
N ASP A 93 -14.81 35.44 25.70
CA ASP A 93 -16.10 35.96 26.11
C ASP A 93 -16.86 34.89 26.90
N LEU A 94 -17.30 35.24 28.10
CA LEU A 94 -18.10 34.36 28.93
C LEU A 94 -19.59 34.64 28.70
N VAL A 95 -20.37 33.58 28.63
CA VAL A 95 -21.83 33.70 28.69
C VAL A 95 -22.21 34.32 30.04
N PRO A 96 -23.13 35.32 30.10
CA PRO A 96 -23.54 35.92 31.36
C PRO A 96 -23.97 34.86 32.39
N GLY A 97 -23.38 34.92 33.59
CA GLY A 97 -23.64 33.96 34.67
C GLY A 97 -22.73 32.73 34.70
N ALA A 98 -21.74 32.62 33.80
CA ALA A 98 -20.73 31.57 33.87
C ALA A 98 -19.83 31.75 35.10
N ASN A 99 -19.66 30.67 35.88
CA ASN A 99 -18.77 30.65 37.04
C ASN A 99 -17.44 29.97 36.68
N PRO A 100 -16.29 30.42 37.24
CA PRO A 100 -15.01 29.77 37.05
C PRO A 100 -15.02 28.31 37.51
N VAL A 101 -14.40 27.42 36.74
CA VAL A 101 -14.29 26.00 37.10
C VAL A 101 -12.99 25.78 37.86
N ALA A 102 -13.09 25.23 39.07
CA ALA A 102 -11.96 24.73 39.86
C ALA A 102 -12.09 23.22 40.06
N LYS A 103 -11.07 22.46 39.66
CA LYS A 103 -10.98 21.00 39.86
C LYS A 103 -9.60 20.67 40.43
N SER A 104 -9.53 19.73 41.37
CA SER A 104 -8.25 19.23 41.86
C SER A 104 -7.50 18.47 40.75
N PRO A 105 -6.16 18.56 40.68
CA PRO A 105 -5.36 17.75 39.75
C PRO A 105 -5.64 16.27 39.90
N TYR A 106 -5.51 15.52 38.81
CA TYR A 106 -5.60 14.06 38.84
C TYR A 106 -4.42 13.47 39.63
N ARG A 107 -4.66 12.33 40.28
CA ARG A 107 -3.60 11.50 40.89
C ARG A 107 -3.19 10.39 39.94
#